data_AF-A0A1C6FBY4-F1
#
_entry.id   AF-A0A1C6FBY4-F1
#
_cell.length_a   1.000
_cell.length_b   1.000
_cell.length_c   1.000
_cell.angle_alpha   90.00
_cell.angle_beta   90.00
_cell.angle_gamma   90.00
#
_symmetry.space_group_name_H-M   'P 1'
#
loop_
_entity.id
_entity.type
_entity.pdbx_description
1 polymer ?
#
loop_
_entity_poly.entity_id
_entity_poly.type
_entity_poly.pdbx_seq_one_letter_code
_entity_poly.pdbx_strand_id
1 'polypeptide(L)'
;MALGSGMDVKTLSSMLGHVSAATTLDIYTHITNPMRSEAAAKIDQRIAKVDPKEKEVASERAPETDPQSFIPFIPYNGKIRKAGTGCITQISEHCWEGRYSPVWPDGKKHSRNVYAKTREECEALLPGLIEQMKAEIKAIKESGNLEAIPDGISEKKKAIAAYMREHPEVTSKSAIAKAVGTDRSTVRKYYNEI
;
A
#
# COMPACT_ATOMS: atom_id res chain seq x y z
N MET A 1 -30.70 -14.67 -27.61
CA MET A 1 -30.82 -14.62 -26.14
C MET A 1 -31.27 -15.99 -25.65
N ALA A 2 -30.45 -16.70 -24.87
CA ALA A 2 -30.70 -18.10 -24.47
C ALA A 2 -32.03 -18.31 -23.71
N LEU A 3 -32.46 -17.31 -22.94
CA LEU A 3 -33.76 -17.29 -22.26
C LEU A 3 -34.94 -17.12 -23.24
N GLY A 4 -34.75 -16.33 -24.30
CA GLY A 4 -35.74 -16.15 -25.36
C GLY A 4 -35.94 -17.40 -26.24
N SER A 5 -34.97 -18.32 -26.24
CA SER A 5 -35.09 -19.65 -26.86
C SER A 5 -35.72 -20.71 -25.94
N GLY A 6 -36.28 -20.31 -24.78
CA GLY A 6 -36.99 -21.21 -23.88
C GLY A 6 -36.09 -22.07 -22.98
N MET A 7 -34.81 -21.73 -22.83
CA MET A 7 -33.91 -22.40 -21.90
C MET A 7 -34.24 -22.02 -20.45
N ASP A 8 -34.31 -23.00 -19.55
CA ASP A 8 -34.56 -22.74 -18.12
C ASP A 8 -33.45 -21.89 -17.48
N VAL A 9 -33.84 -20.96 -16.61
CA VAL A 9 -32.92 -20.00 -15.98
C VAL A 9 -31.89 -20.70 -15.10
N LYS A 10 -32.29 -21.79 -14.41
CA LYS A 10 -31.37 -22.54 -13.55
C LYS A 10 -30.36 -23.31 -14.41
N THR A 11 -30.80 -23.89 -15.51
CA THR A 11 -29.93 -24.53 -16.50
C THR A 11 -28.90 -23.56 -17.07
N LEU A 12 -29.32 -22.35 -17.45
CA LEU A 12 -28.41 -21.29 -17.89
C LEU A 12 -27.46 -20.84 -16.77
N SER A 13 -27.96 -20.68 -15.55
CA SER A 13 -27.17 -20.31 -14.37
C SER A 13 -26.07 -21.33 -14.08
N SER A 14 -26.37 -22.63 -14.17
CA SER A 14 -25.40 -23.70 -13.97
C SER A 14 -24.36 -23.76 -15.08
N MET A 15 -24.75 -23.57 -16.34
CA MET A 15 -23.80 -23.51 -17.46
C MET A 15 -22.84 -22.32 -17.36
N LEU A 16 -23.33 -21.17 -16.88
CA LEU A 16 -22.53 -19.95 -16.71
C LEU A 16 -21.76 -19.91 -15.39
N GLY A 17 -21.98 -20.88 -14.49
CA GLY A 17 -21.31 -20.93 -13.19
C GLY A 17 -21.81 -19.89 -12.18
N HIS A 18 -23.01 -19.34 -12.37
CA HIS A 18 -23.60 -18.43 -11.39
C HIS A 18 -24.14 -19.18 -10.17
N VAL A 19 -23.79 -18.69 -8.99
CA VAL A 19 -24.21 -19.25 -7.69
C VAL A 19 -25.73 -19.17 -7.51
N SER A 20 -26.39 -18.20 -8.17
CA SER A 20 -27.84 -18.04 -8.11
C SER A 20 -28.47 -17.72 -9.46
N ALA A 21 -29.69 -18.22 -9.66
CA ALA A 21 -30.53 -17.86 -10.80
C ALA A 21 -30.87 -16.36 -10.82
N ALA A 22 -30.93 -15.72 -9.65
CA ALA A 22 -31.17 -14.28 -9.53
C ALA A 22 -30.06 -13.46 -10.21
N THR A 23 -28.79 -13.84 -9.99
CA THR A 23 -27.63 -13.21 -10.64
C THR A 23 -27.70 -13.33 -12.16
N THR A 24 -28.09 -14.50 -12.68
CA THR A 24 -28.29 -14.71 -14.12
C THR A 24 -29.41 -13.83 -14.67
N LEU A 25 -30.50 -13.68 -13.92
CA LEU A 25 -31.60 -12.81 -14.30
C LEU A 25 -31.16 -11.34 -14.32
N ASP A 26 -30.52 -10.85 -13.26
CA ASP A 26 -30.02 -9.47 -13.16
C ASP A 26 -29.10 -9.08 -14.33
N ILE A 27 -28.18 -9.96 -14.69
CA ILE A 27 -27.16 -9.66 -15.71
C ILE A 27 -27.74 -9.69 -17.13
N TYR A 28 -28.65 -10.63 -17.45
CA TYR A 28 -29.03 -10.91 -18.84
C TYR A 28 -30.43 -10.47 -19.25
N THR A 29 -31.34 -10.22 -18.30
CA THR A 29 -32.75 -9.93 -18.62
C THR A 29 -33.10 -8.44 -18.52
N HIS A 30 -32.16 -7.59 -18.07
CA HIS A 30 -32.39 -6.17 -17.82
C HIS A 30 -33.66 -5.91 -17.00
N ILE A 31 -33.98 -6.81 -16.07
CA ILE A 31 -35.16 -6.66 -15.23
C ILE A 31 -34.87 -5.58 -14.18
N THR A 32 -35.68 -4.53 -14.19
CA THR A 32 -35.64 -3.48 -13.16
C THR A 32 -36.51 -3.90 -11.96
N ASN A 33 -36.21 -3.35 -10.77
CA ASN A 33 -37.01 -3.60 -9.55
C ASN A 33 -38.53 -3.40 -9.74
N PRO A 34 -39.03 -2.35 -10.42
CA PRO A 34 -40.48 -2.22 -10.65
C PRO A 34 -41.07 -3.36 -11.48
N MET A 35 -40.34 -3.86 -12.50
CA MET A 35 -40.80 -4.99 -13.31
C MET A 35 -40.92 -6.29 -12.49
N ARG A 36 -40.03 -6.50 -11.51
CA ARG A 36 -40.12 -7.65 -10.58
C ARG A 36 -41.34 -7.54 -9.69
N SER A 37 -41.56 -6.37 -9.10
CA SER A 37 -42.68 -6.13 -8.21
C SER A 37 -44.02 -6.28 -8.95
N GLU A 38 -44.11 -5.79 -10.18
CA GLU A 38 -45.31 -5.95 -11.02
C GLU A 38 -45.56 -7.42 -11.40
N ALA A 39 -44.51 -8.16 -11.78
CA ALA A 39 -44.62 -9.57 -12.11
C ALA A 39 -45.06 -10.41 -10.90
N ALA A 40 -44.45 -10.20 -9.73
CA ALA A 40 -44.85 -10.82 -8.47
C ALA A 40 -46.31 -10.48 -8.16
N ALA A 41 -46.70 -9.21 -8.35
CA ALA A 41 -48.06 -8.77 -8.09
C ALA A 41 -49.11 -9.51 -8.92
N LYS A 42 -48.82 -9.75 -10.22
CA LYS A 42 -49.68 -10.52 -11.14
C LYS A 42 -49.75 -12.01 -10.78
N ILE A 43 -48.64 -12.59 -10.31
CA ILE A 43 -48.58 -13.99 -9.87
C ILE A 43 -49.47 -14.18 -8.65
N ASP A 44 -49.29 -13.35 -7.62
CA ASP A 44 -50.10 -13.39 -6.40
C ASP A 44 -51.59 -13.21 -6.71
N GLN A 45 -51.94 -12.31 -7.62
CA GLN A 45 -53.34 -12.08 -8.01
C GLN A 45 -53.95 -13.35 -8.64
N ARG A 46 -53.20 -14.06 -9.49
CA ARG A 46 -53.68 -15.28 -10.16
C ARG A 46 -53.69 -16.50 -9.25
N ILE A 47 -52.74 -16.61 -8.33
CA ILE A 47 -52.61 -17.77 -7.43
C ILE A 47 -53.51 -17.62 -6.20
N ALA A 48 -53.49 -16.46 -5.56
CA ALA A 48 -54.17 -16.22 -4.29
C ALA A 48 -55.55 -15.56 -4.44
N LYS A 49 -55.93 -15.09 -5.65
CA LYS A 49 -57.18 -14.34 -5.91
C LYS A 49 -57.38 -13.12 -4.99
N VAL A 50 -56.28 -12.52 -4.53
CA VAL A 50 -56.32 -11.36 -3.64
C VAL A 50 -56.67 -10.10 -4.45
N ASP A 51 -57.67 -9.36 -4.00
CA ASP A 51 -58.10 -8.11 -4.62
C ASP A 51 -57.01 -7.02 -4.50
N PRO A 52 -56.87 -6.13 -5.51
CA PRO A 52 -55.80 -5.14 -5.59
C PRO A 52 -55.72 -4.15 -4.41
N LYS A 53 -56.77 -4.04 -3.60
CA LYS A 53 -56.84 -3.13 -2.44
C LYS A 53 -55.99 -3.55 -1.23
N GLU A 54 -55.64 -4.83 -1.08
CA GLU A 54 -54.81 -5.26 0.07
C GLU A 54 -53.31 -4.97 -0.12
N LYS A 55 -52.88 -4.60 -1.34
CA LYS A 55 -51.47 -4.35 -1.66
C LYS A 55 -50.99 -2.92 -1.40
N GLU A 56 -51.87 -1.92 -1.52
CA GLU A 56 -51.52 -0.53 -1.15
C GLU A 56 -51.12 -0.45 0.33
N VAL A 57 -51.83 -1.19 1.20
CA VAL A 57 -51.58 -1.24 2.65
C VAL A 57 -50.29 -1.99 3.01
N ALA A 58 -49.79 -2.87 2.14
CA ALA A 58 -48.54 -3.60 2.33
C ALA A 58 -47.32 -2.83 1.78
N SER A 59 -47.47 -2.04 0.72
CA SER A 59 -46.40 -1.15 0.23
C SER A 59 -46.12 0.02 1.18
N GLU A 60 -47.11 0.46 1.94
CA GLU A 60 -46.95 1.45 3.03
C GLU A 60 -46.24 0.90 4.28
N ARG A 61 -46.01 -0.42 4.34
CA ARG A 61 -45.40 -1.10 5.50
C ARG A 61 -43.96 -1.55 5.31
N ALA A 62 -43.37 -1.31 4.13
CA ALA A 62 -41.91 -1.30 4.04
C ALA A 62 -41.42 -0.12 4.89
N PRO A 63 -40.35 -0.26 5.70
CA PRO A 63 -39.79 0.90 6.37
C PRO A 63 -39.40 1.89 5.27
N GLU A 64 -40.15 2.99 5.17
CA GLU A 64 -39.75 4.17 4.44
C GLU A 64 -38.42 4.57 5.07
N THR A 65 -37.34 4.12 4.45
CA THR A 65 -36.02 4.60 4.82
C THR A 65 -36.06 6.00 4.24
N ASP A 66 -36.36 7.00 5.07
CA ASP A 66 -36.27 8.40 4.70
C ASP A 66 -35.05 8.55 3.80
N PRO A 67 -35.16 9.10 2.59
CA PRO A 67 -34.02 9.21 1.69
C PRO A 67 -32.94 9.99 2.44
N GLN A 68 -31.90 9.27 2.90
CA GLN A 68 -30.80 9.87 3.63
C GLN A 68 -30.32 11.03 2.77
N SER A 69 -30.34 12.24 3.35
CA SER A 69 -29.92 13.43 2.63
C SER A 69 -28.51 13.18 2.10
N PHE A 70 -28.34 13.33 0.78
CA PHE A 70 -27.04 13.13 0.16
C PHE A 70 -26.09 14.21 0.69
N ILE A 71 -25.25 13.84 1.66
CA ILE A 71 -24.16 14.68 2.12
C ILE A 71 -23.02 14.46 1.13
N PRO A 72 -22.65 15.46 0.31
CA PRO A 72 -21.52 15.32 -0.60
C PRO A 72 -20.25 15.08 0.23
N PHE A 73 -19.48 14.05 -0.14
CA PHE A 73 -18.16 13.83 0.45
C PHE A 73 -17.25 15.02 0.12
N ILE A 74 -16.81 15.73 1.15
CA ILE A 74 -15.81 16.79 1.03
C ILE A 74 -14.44 16.18 1.35
N PRO A 75 -13.53 16.06 0.37
CA PRO A 75 -12.21 15.50 0.62
C PRO A 75 -11.42 16.40 1.59
N TYR A 76 -10.78 15.78 2.57
CA TYR A 76 -9.87 16.49 3.48
C TYR A 76 -8.55 16.81 2.77
N ASN A 77 -8.34 18.10 2.49
CA ASN A 77 -7.06 18.61 1.99
C ASN A 77 -6.17 19.01 3.15
N GLY A 78 -5.31 18.10 3.62
CA GLY A 78 -4.33 18.37 4.66
C GLY A 78 -3.29 19.42 4.25
N LYS A 79 -2.70 20.12 5.23
CA LYS A 79 -1.58 21.05 5.02
C LYS A 79 -0.31 20.27 4.70
N ILE A 80 0.08 20.20 3.42
CA ILE A 80 1.31 19.55 2.96
C ILE A 80 2.49 20.52 3.12
N ARG A 81 3.62 20.05 3.66
CA ARG A 81 4.86 20.85 3.78
C ARG A 81 5.45 21.14 2.39
N LYS A 82 6.18 22.25 2.25
CA LYS A 82 6.88 22.58 0.99
C LYS A 82 7.87 21.46 0.63
N ALA A 83 8.02 21.22 -0.68
CA ALA A 83 9.00 20.26 -1.17
C ALA A 83 10.42 20.64 -0.71
N GLY A 84 11.20 19.64 -0.27
CA GLY A 84 12.58 19.84 0.18
C GLY A 84 12.75 20.24 1.65
N THR A 85 11.68 20.39 2.43
CA THR A 85 11.74 20.69 3.88
C THR A 85 11.73 19.43 4.78
N GLY A 86 11.76 18.24 4.18
CA GLY A 86 11.66 16.95 4.90
C GLY A 86 10.25 16.64 5.43
N CYS A 87 10.05 15.42 5.93
CA CYS A 87 8.81 15.00 6.58
C CYS A 87 8.95 15.03 8.10
N ILE A 88 7.85 15.35 8.78
CA ILE A 88 7.78 15.32 10.25
C ILE A 88 6.59 14.47 10.63
N THR A 89 6.84 13.43 11.40
CA THR A 89 5.85 12.44 11.82
C THR A 89 5.94 12.22 13.31
N GLN A 90 4.80 12.15 13.98
CA GLN A 90 4.74 11.74 15.37
C GLN A 90 4.88 10.22 15.43
N ILE A 91 5.99 9.71 15.99
CA ILE A 91 6.19 8.26 16.18
C ILE A 91 5.48 7.81 17.45
N SER A 92 5.57 8.59 18.52
CA SER A 92 4.93 8.31 19.80
C SER A 92 4.41 9.60 20.45
N GLU A 93 3.65 9.47 21.53
CA GLU A 93 3.08 10.61 22.27
C GLU A 93 4.13 11.65 22.68
N HIS A 94 5.38 11.23 22.87
CA HIS A 94 6.49 12.08 23.34
C HIS A 94 7.67 12.10 22.37
N CYS A 95 7.51 11.62 21.13
CA CYS A 95 8.59 11.57 20.15
C CYS A 95 8.10 11.91 18.75
N TRP A 96 8.67 12.99 18.21
CA TRP A 96 8.54 13.41 16.82
C TRP A 96 9.81 13.04 16.06
N GLU A 97 9.65 12.57 14.83
CA GLU A 97 10.71 12.27 13.87
C GLU A 97 10.66 13.29 12.74
N GLY A 98 11.72 14.06 12.56
CA GLY A 98 12.00 14.81 11.35
C GLY A 98 12.93 14.02 10.45
N ARG A 99 12.44 13.52 9.31
CA ARG A 99 13.22 12.74 8.35
C ARG A 99 13.51 13.55 7.08
N TYR A 100 14.76 13.51 6.65
CA TYR A 100 15.22 14.06 5.38
C TYR A 100 15.90 12.97 4.56
N SER A 101 15.51 12.80 3.29
CA SER A 101 15.96 11.70 2.43
C SER A 101 16.36 12.20 1.04
N PRO A 102 17.50 12.91 0.93
CA PRO A 102 18.01 13.36 -0.36
C PRO A 102 18.53 12.18 -1.20
N VAL A 103 18.56 12.39 -2.51
CA VAL A 103 19.23 11.50 -3.46
C VAL A 103 20.71 11.90 -3.50
N TRP A 104 21.60 10.94 -3.24
CA TRP A 104 23.05 11.15 -3.26
C TRP A 104 23.61 10.95 -4.68
N PRO A 105 24.88 11.32 -4.95
CA PRO A 105 25.51 11.10 -6.25
C PRO A 105 25.54 9.64 -6.73
N ASP A 106 25.45 8.66 -5.82
CA ASP A 106 25.28 7.22 -6.11
C ASP A 106 23.89 6.88 -6.71
N GLY A 107 22.98 7.84 -6.80
CA GLY A 107 21.59 7.62 -7.25
C GLY A 107 20.70 6.95 -6.19
N LYS A 108 21.26 6.52 -5.06
CA LYS A 108 20.51 5.98 -3.91
C LYS A 108 20.05 7.09 -2.97
N LYS A 109 18.97 6.81 -2.24
CA LYS A 109 18.46 7.69 -1.17
C LYS A 109 19.13 7.32 0.14
N HIS A 110 19.77 8.29 0.79
CA HIS A 110 20.27 8.11 2.15
C HIS A 110 19.48 9.03 3.07
N SER A 111 18.73 8.45 4.00
CA SER A 111 17.90 9.17 4.95
C SER A 111 18.65 9.47 6.24
N ARG A 112 18.43 10.67 6.81
CA ARG A 112 18.80 10.98 8.20
C ARG A 112 17.59 11.52 8.95
N ASN A 113 17.59 11.28 10.25
CA ASN A 113 16.49 11.58 11.15
C ASN A 113 16.96 12.48 12.29
N VAL A 114 16.04 13.31 12.77
CA VAL A 114 16.14 14.10 13.99
C VAL A 114 14.94 13.75 14.86
N TYR A 115 15.17 13.54 16.16
CA TYR A 115 14.11 13.25 17.12
C TYR A 115 13.97 14.39 18.13
N ALA A 116 12.74 14.77 18.44
CA ALA A 116 12.44 15.75 19.49
C ALA A 116 11.15 15.39 20.23
N LYS A 117 10.90 16.04 21.38
CA LYS A 117 9.69 15.77 22.18
C LYS A 117 8.47 16.49 21.64
N THR A 118 8.69 17.68 21.09
CA THR A 118 7.64 18.51 20.48
C THR A 118 7.84 18.61 18.97
N ARG A 119 6.75 18.89 18.27
CA ARG A 119 6.78 19.12 16.82
C ARG A 119 7.65 20.33 16.46
N GLU A 120 7.55 21.39 17.24
CA GLU A 120 8.24 22.67 17.00
C GLU A 120 9.75 22.53 17.14
N GLU A 121 10.23 21.79 18.15
CA GLU A 121 11.65 21.46 18.30
C GLU A 121 12.17 20.66 17.09
N CYS A 122 11.40 19.66 16.63
CA CYS A 122 11.73 18.92 15.41
C CYS A 122 11.78 19.82 14.18
N GLU A 123 10.82 20.75 14.05
CA GLU A 123 10.77 21.71 12.95
C GLU A 123 11.96 22.68 12.96
N ALA A 124 12.47 23.06 14.13
CA ALA A 124 13.63 23.94 14.28
C ALA A 124 14.96 23.23 13.99
N LEU A 125 15.10 21.95 14.37
CA LEU A 125 16.34 21.18 14.17
C LEU A 125 16.51 20.65 12.74
N LEU A 126 15.40 20.37 12.06
CA LEU A 126 15.42 19.73 10.73
C LEU A 126 16.11 20.57 9.63
N PRO A 127 15.97 21.91 9.55
CA PRO A 127 16.71 22.74 8.60
C PRO A 127 18.24 22.62 8.74
N GLY A 128 18.75 22.58 9.98
CA GLY A 128 20.19 22.41 10.24
C GLY A 128 20.71 21.08 9.70
N LEU A 129 19.95 19.99 9.89
CA LEU A 129 20.28 18.69 9.30
C LEU A 129 20.27 18.75 7.76
N ILE A 130 19.29 19.43 7.17
CA ILE A 130 19.15 19.56 5.71
C ILE A 130 20.36 20.29 5.12
N GLU A 131 20.81 21.38 5.76
CA GLU A 131 21.98 22.15 5.33
C GLU A 131 23.26 21.32 5.38
N GLN A 132 23.48 20.58 6.48
CA GLN A 132 24.62 19.68 6.62
C GLN A 132 24.65 18.62 5.51
N MET A 133 23.52 17.93 5.28
CA MET A 133 23.44 16.92 4.22
C MET A 133 23.63 17.51 2.82
N LYS A 134 23.10 18.72 2.56
CA LYS A 134 23.31 19.39 1.27
C LYS A 134 24.78 19.78 1.06
N ALA A 135 25.45 20.25 2.12
CA ALA A 135 26.88 20.57 2.07
C ALA A 135 27.73 19.33 1.79
N GLU A 136 27.42 18.19 2.44
CA GLU A 136 28.10 16.92 2.17
C GLU A 136 27.88 16.43 0.73
N ILE A 137 26.63 16.46 0.23
CA ILE A 137 26.33 16.08 -1.15
C ILE A 137 27.09 16.97 -2.14
N LYS A 138 27.18 18.27 -1.86
CA LYS A 138 27.95 19.22 -2.68
C LYS A 138 29.45 18.88 -2.66
N ALA A 139 30.03 18.62 -1.49
CA ALA A 139 31.44 18.25 -1.35
C ALA A 139 31.78 16.93 -2.06
N ILE A 140 30.90 15.93 -1.98
CA ILE A 140 31.08 14.64 -2.68
C ILE A 140 30.96 14.83 -4.19
N LYS A 141 30.01 15.66 -4.64
CA LYS A 141 29.87 15.98 -6.06
C LYS A 141 31.09 16.72 -6.62
N GLU A 142 31.70 17.61 -5.83
CA GLU A 142 32.91 18.37 -6.21
C GLU A 142 34.17 17.49 -6.21
N SER A 143 34.32 16.61 -5.22
CA SER A 143 35.46 15.70 -5.11
C SER A 143 35.40 14.50 -6.08
N GLY A 144 34.21 14.15 -6.58
CA GLY A 144 34.00 12.97 -7.42
C GLY A 144 34.26 11.63 -6.71
N ASN A 145 34.51 11.65 -5.40
CA ASN A 145 34.85 10.47 -4.62
C ASN A 145 33.58 9.76 -4.14
N LEU A 146 33.16 8.75 -4.90
CA LEU A 146 32.01 7.91 -4.56
C LEU A 146 32.26 7.02 -3.33
N GLU A 147 33.51 6.77 -2.94
CA GLU A 147 33.83 5.93 -1.76
C GLU A 147 33.53 6.64 -0.43
N ALA A 148 33.42 7.97 -0.43
CA ALA A 148 33.02 8.76 0.72
C ALA A 148 31.52 8.63 1.07
N ILE A 149 30.73 7.98 0.21
CA ILE A 149 29.31 7.75 0.43
C ILE A 149 29.14 6.60 1.42
N PRO A 150 28.35 6.76 2.50
CA PRO A 150 28.07 5.68 3.43
C PRO A 150 27.17 4.63 2.76
N ASP A 151 27.77 3.61 2.16
CA ASP A 151 27.09 2.52 1.45
C ASP A 151 26.19 1.63 2.32
N GLY A 152 26.18 1.83 3.65
CA GLY A 152 25.50 0.94 4.59
C GLY A 152 26.13 -0.47 4.67
N ILE A 153 27.25 -0.70 3.99
CA ILE A 153 28.02 -1.95 4.05
C ILE A 153 28.88 -1.91 5.33
N SER A 154 28.71 -2.91 6.19
CA SER A 154 29.53 -3.08 7.40
C SER A 154 31.02 -3.08 7.06
N GLU A 155 31.85 -2.41 7.87
CA GLU A 155 33.31 -2.37 7.72
C GLU A 155 33.92 -3.77 7.59
N LYS A 156 33.41 -4.73 8.38
CA LYS A 156 33.82 -6.13 8.31
C LYS A 156 33.51 -6.76 6.94
N LYS A 157 32.35 -6.45 6.35
CA LYS A 157 31.98 -6.93 5.01
C LYS A 157 32.89 -6.32 3.94
N LYS A 158 33.24 -5.03 4.07
CA LYS A 158 34.22 -4.37 3.18
C LYS A 158 35.61 -5.04 3.29
N ALA A 159 36.09 -5.29 4.51
CA ALA A 159 37.38 -5.93 4.75
C ALA A 159 37.44 -7.37 4.22
N ILE A 160 36.37 -8.16 4.41
CA ILE A 160 36.28 -9.52 3.86
C ILE A 160 36.27 -9.48 2.33
N ALA A 161 35.51 -8.57 1.71
CA ALA A 161 35.46 -8.43 0.26
C ALA A 161 36.81 -7.98 -0.34
N ALA A 162 37.52 -7.06 0.33
CA ALA A 162 38.86 -6.65 -0.07
C ALA A 162 39.83 -7.83 -0.03
N TYR A 163 39.85 -8.58 1.08
CA TYR A 163 40.69 -9.77 1.22
C TYR A 163 40.39 -10.85 0.18
N MET A 164 39.11 -11.11 -0.13
CA MET A 164 38.71 -12.09 -1.15
C MET A 164 39.10 -11.66 -2.57
N ARG A 165 39.22 -10.35 -2.85
CA ARG A 165 39.72 -9.84 -4.14
C ARG A 165 41.25 -9.96 -4.24
N GLU A 166 41.96 -9.72 -3.15
CA GLU A 166 43.43 -9.83 -3.09
C GLU A 166 43.91 -11.29 -3.08
N HIS A 167 43.12 -12.20 -2.50
CA HIS A 167 43.46 -13.62 -2.31
C HIS A 167 42.37 -14.57 -2.85
N PRO A 168 42.17 -14.66 -4.18
CA PRO A 168 41.16 -15.53 -4.77
C PRO A 168 41.42 -17.03 -4.52
N GLU A 169 42.67 -17.42 -4.25
CA GLU A 169 43.06 -18.80 -3.92
C GLU A 169 42.55 -19.28 -2.55
N VAL A 170 42.30 -18.36 -1.62
CA VAL A 170 41.90 -18.69 -0.25
C VAL A 170 40.38 -18.81 -0.17
N THR A 171 39.87 -20.01 -0.44
CA THR A 171 38.43 -20.34 -0.32
C THR A 171 38.01 -20.78 1.09
N SER A 172 38.98 -21.05 1.96
CA SER A 172 38.73 -21.45 3.34
C SER A 172 38.21 -20.29 4.18
N LYS A 173 36.94 -20.37 4.59
CA LYS A 173 36.30 -19.38 5.47
C LYS A 173 37.04 -19.16 6.80
N SER A 174 37.71 -20.20 7.31
CA SER A 174 38.51 -20.07 8.53
C SER A 174 39.84 -19.35 8.29
N ALA A 175 40.42 -19.48 7.09
CA ALA A 175 41.65 -18.78 6.73
C ALA A 175 41.37 -17.28 6.51
N ILE A 176 40.29 -16.95 5.80
CA ILE A 176 39.79 -15.58 5.63
C ILE A 176 39.51 -14.93 6.99
N ALA A 177 38.82 -15.65 7.89
CA ALA A 177 38.52 -15.15 9.24
C ALA A 177 39.79 -14.79 10.04
N LYS A 178 40.81 -15.66 10.00
CA LYS A 178 42.09 -15.41 10.67
C LYS A 178 42.84 -14.22 10.07
N ALA A 179 42.85 -14.10 8.74
CA ALA A 179 43.57 -13.03 8.05
C ALA A 179 42.92 -11.66 8.24
N VAL A 180 41.59 -11.58 8.21
CA VAL A 180 40.84 -10.34 8.41
C VAL A 180 40.64 -10.00 9.90
N GLY A 181 40.97 -10.93 10.82
CA GLY A 181 40.78 -10.74 12.26
C GLY A 181 39.31 -10.72 12.69
N THR A 182 38.46 -11.53 12.03
CA THR A 182 37.02 -11.62 12.32
C THR A 182 36.62 -13.05 12.70
N ASP A 183 35.39 -13.22 13.19
CA ASP A 183 34.86 -14.54 13.51
C ASP A 183 34.39 -15.30 12.25
N ARG A 184 34.53 -16.63 12.27
CA ARG A 184 34.16 -17.51 11.15
C ARG A 184 32.67 -17.39 10.77
N SER A 185 31.79 -17.12 11.74
CA SER A 185 30.36 -16.91 11.51
C SER A 185 30.08 -15.67 10.66
N THR A 186 30.74 -14.55 10.97
CA THR A 186 30.65 -13.30 10.22
C THR A 186 31.16 -13.48 8.80
N VAL A 187 32.29 -14.17 8.61
CA VAL A 187 32.78 -14.51 7.27
C VAL A 187 31.75 -15.36 6.54
N ARG A 188 31.21 -16.42 7.16
CA ARG A 188 30.20 -17.27 6.52
C ARG A 188 28.95 -16.49 6.10
N LYS A 189 28.49 -15.53 6.90
CA LYS A 189 27.34 -14.68 6.60
C LYS A 189 27.60 -13.84 5.35
N TYR A 190 28.72 -13.12 5.30
CA TYR A 190 29.01 -12.19 4.21
C TYR A 190 29.58 -12.86 2.95
N TYR A 191 30.21 -14.03 3.06
CA TYR A 191 30.82 -14.75 1.94
C TYR A 191 29.83 -15.09 0.81
N ASN A 192 28.55 -15.29 1.12
CA ASN A 192 27.51 -15.56 0.12
C ASN A 192 26.87 -14.27 -0.46
N GLU A 193 27.12 -13.13 0.18
CA GLU A 193 26.56 -11.82 -0.22
C GLU A 193 27.57 -10.95 -0.98
N ILE A 194 28.82 -11.41 -1.11
CA ILE A 194 29.94 -10.80 -1.83
C ILE A 194 30.11 -11.56 -3.14
#